data_AF-A0A2J8KRG5-F1
#
_entry.id   AF-A0A2J8KRG5-F1
#
_cell.length_a   1.000
_cell.length_b   1.000
_cell.length_c   1.000
_cell.angle_alpha   90.00
_cell.angle_beta   90.00
_cell.angle_gamma   90.00
#
_symmetry.space_group_name_H-M   'P 1'
#
loop_
_entity.id
_entity.type
_entity.pdbx_description
1 polymer ?
#
loop_
_entity_poly.entity_id
_entity_poly.type
_entity_poly.pdbx_seq_one_letter_code
_entity_poly.pdbx_strand_id
1 'polypeptide(L)'
;MGKGAAAERFFSDKETFHDIAQVASEFPGAQHYVGGNAALIGQKFAANSDLKVLLCGPVGPKLHELLDDNVFVPPESLQEVDEFHLILEYQAGEEWGQLKAPHANRFIFSHDLSNGAMNMLEVFVSSLEEFQPDLVVLSGLHMMEGQSKELQRK
;
A
#
# COMPACT_ATOMS: atom_id res chain seq x y z
N MET A 1 21.78 -0.37 -4.56
CA MET A 1 22.57 0.42 -5.53
C MET A 1 23.79 -0.32 -6.08
N GLY A 2 24.88 -0.54 -5.33
CA GLY A 2 26.14 -1.04 -5.91
C GLY A 2 26.10 -2.40 -6.63
N LYS A 3 25.13 -3.26 -6.30
CA LYS A 3 24.88 -4.53 -7.02
C LYS A 3 23.91 -4.41 -8.20
N GLY A 4 23.22 -3.29 -8.37
CA GLY A 4 22.17 -3.12 -9.38
C GLY A 4 20.95 -4.05 -9.20
N ALA A 5 20.73 -4.58 -8.00
CA ALA A 5 19.78 -5.65 -7.73
C ALA A 5 18.56 -5.18 -6.91
N ALA A 6 17.42 -5.80 -7.16
CA ALA A 6 16.19 -5.58 -6.43
C ALA A 6 16.28 -6.14 -5.01
N ALA A 7 15.68 -5.43 -4.05
CA ALA A 7 15.43 -5.96 -2.72
C ALA A 7 14.24 -5.23 -2.08
N GLU A 8 13.57 -5.94 -1.18
CA GLU A 8 12.48 -5.44 -0.37
C GLU A 8 12.71 -5.81 1.09
N ARG A 9 12.48 -4.87 2.02
CA ARG A 9 12.78 -5.07 3.44
C ARG A 9 11.70 -4.48 4.33
N PHE A 10 11.48 -5.14 5.47
CA PHE A 10 10.72 -4.56 6.56
C PHE A 10 11.61 -3.61 7.38
N PHE A 11 11.08 -2.44 7.72
CA PHE A 11 11.73 -1.49 8.61
C PHE A 11 11.09 -1.59 10.00
N SER A 12 11.85 -1.97 11.02
CA SER A 12 11.26 -2.41 12.30
C SER A 12 10.83 -1.28 13.24
N ASP A 13 11.48 -0.13 13.19
CA ASP A 13 11.18 0.99 14.10
C ASP A 13 10.07 1.86 13.49
N LYS A 14 8.90 1.85 14.11
CA LYS A 14 7.68 2.49 13.61
C LYS A 14 7.83 4.01 13.49
N GLU A 15 8.29 4.66 14.56
CA GLU A 15 8.37 6.13 14.63
C GLU A 15 9.42 6.66 13.65
N THR A 16 10.58 6.00 13.61
CA THR A 16 11.64 6.35 12.65
C THR A 16 11.16 6.12 11.22
N PHE A 17 10.40 5.05 10.94
CA PHE A 17 9.83 4.84 9.61
C PHE A 17 8.82 5.93 9.25
N HIS A 18 7.97 6.34 10.20
CA HIS A 18 7.01 7.42 9.99
C HIS A 18 7.71 8.72 9.60
N ASP A 19 8.76 9.12 10.32
CA ASP A 19 9.56 10.30 10.00
C ASP A 19 10.18 10.20 8.60
N ILE A 20 10.76 9.04 8.25
CA ILE A 20 11.37 8.81 6.93
C ILE A 20 10.31 8.89 5.82
N ALA A 21 9.15 8.26 6.02
CA ALA A 21 8.06 8.24 5.04
C ALA A 21 7.48 9.64 4.82
N GLN A 22 7.32 10.41 5.90
CA GLN A 22 6.91 11.81 5.81
C GLN A 22 7.90 12.63 4.99
N VAL A 23 9.19 12.58 5.31
CA VAL A 23 10.24 13.31 4.58
C VAL A 23 10.29 12.90 3.10
N ALA A 24 10.15 11.60 2.80
CA ALA A 24 10.14 11.10 1.43
C ALA A 24 8.88 11.57 0.66
N SER A 25 7.72 11.58 1.31
CA SER A 25 6.44 12.00 0.73
C SER A 25 6.41 13.50 0.43
N GLU A 26 7.02 14.32 1.29
CA GLU A 26 7.11 15.78 1.14
C GLU A 26 8.26 16.22 0.21
N PHE A 27 9.13 15.31 -0.21
CA PHE A 27 10.28 15.64 -1.05
C PHE A 27 9.84 16.18 -2.42
N PRO A 28 10.36 17.33 -2.88
CA PRO A 28 10.00 17.89 -4.17
C PRO A 28 10.27 16.91 -5.33
N GLY A 29 9.22 16.55 -6.06
CA GLY A 29 9.31 15.60 -7.17
C GLY A 29 9.10 14.13 -6.79
N ALA A 30 8.83 13.83 -5.51
CA ALA A 30 8.31 12.53 -5.12
C ALA A 30 6.99 12.26 -5.85
N GLN A 31 6.82 11.00 -6.27
CA GLN A 31 5.62 10.54 -6.95
C GLN A 31 4.83 9.66 -6.01
N HIS A 32 3.52 9.87 -5.97
CA HIS A 32 2.59 9.10 -5.14
C HIS A 32 1.65 8.30 -6.03
N TYR A 33 1.43 7.04 -5.65
CA TYR A 33 0.61 6.11 -6.42
C TYR A 33 -0.30 5.33 -5.47
N VAL A 34 -1.50 4.99 -5.94
CA VAL A 34 -2.35 4.00 -5.28
C VAL A 34 -1.63 2.66 -5.28
N GLY A 35 -1.44 2.08 -4.09
CA GLY A 35 -0.78 0.79 -3.90
C GLY A 35 -1.74 -0.30 -3.41
N GLY A 36 -1.31 -1.55 -3.51
CA GLY A 36 -2.09 -2.71 -3.05
C GLY A 36 -3.10 -3.22 -4.07
N ASN A 37 -3.20 -4.54 -4.20
CA ASN A 37 -4.01 -5.18 -5.23
C ASN A 37 -5.49 -4.78 -5.15
N ALA A 38 -6.06 -4.75 -3.95
CA ALA A 38 -7.47 -4.43 -3.74
C ALA A 38 -7.79 -2.99 -4.16
N ALA A 39 -6.98 -2.02 -3.72
CA ALA A 39 -7.16 -0.62 -4.08
C ALA A 39 -6.96 -0.38 -5.58
N LEU A 40 -5.96 -1.02 -6.20
CA LEU A 40 -5.74 -0.94 -7.66
C LEU A 40 -6.92 -1.52 -8.47
N ILE A 41 -7.51 -2.63 -8.02
CA ILE A 41 -8.71 -3.20 -8.64
C ILE A 41 -9.89 -2.23 -8.48
N GLY A 42 -10.11 -1.71 -7.27
CA GLY A 42 -11.17 -0.74 -6.98
C GLY A 42 -11.05 0.51 -7.85
N GLN A 43 -9.85 1.10 -7.92
CA GLN A 43 -9.53 2.23 -8.78
C GLN A 43 -9.85 1.95 -10.25
N LYS A 44 -9.55 0.73 -10.72
CA LYS A 44 -9.81 0.36 -12.11
C LYS A 44 -11.29 0.22 -12.41
N PHE A 45 -12.07 -0.31 -11.47
CA PHE A 45 -13.53 -0.40 -11.60
C PHE A 45 -14.20 0.97 -11.57
N ALA A 46 -13.76 1.85 -10.67
CA ALA A 46 -14.29 3.20 -10.47
C ALA A 46 -14.16 4.09 -11.72
N ALA A 47 -13.27 3.75 -12.67
CA ALA A 47 -13.20 4.39 -13.98
C ALA A 47 -14.48 4.25 -14.83
N ASN A 48 -15.43 3.40 -14.44
CA ASN A 48 -16.75 3.29 -15.06
C ASN A 48 -17.79 3.97 -14.15
N SER A 49 -18.32 5.12 -14.58
CA SER A 49 -19.22 5.96 -13.76
C SER A 49 -20.54 5.29 -13.36
N ASP A 50 -20.99 4.28 -14.13
CA ASP A 50 -22.22 3.54 -13.85
C ASP A 50 -22.01 2.42 -12.81
N LEU A 51 -20.77 2.18 -12.40
CA LEU A 51 -20.39 1.16 -11.42
C LEU A 51 -20.04 1.83 -10.08
N LYS A 52 -20.77 1.46 -9.03
CA LYS A 52 -20.42 1.86 -7.67
C LYS A 52 -19.40 0.89 -7.10
N VAL A 53 -18.33 1.42 -6.52
CA VAL A 53 -17.23 0.62 -5.97
C VAL A 53 -17.13 0.89 -4.47
N LEU A 54 -17.22 -0.17 -3.67
CA LEU A 54 -16.83 -0.14 -2.26
C LEU A 54 -15.42 -0.72 -2.11
N LEU A 55 -14.56 -0.01 -1.40
CA LEU A 55 -13.20 -0.46 -1.08
C LEU A 55 -12.99 -0.47 0.44
N CYS A 56 -12.52 -1.61 0.95
CA CYS A 56 -12.00 -1.71 2.31
C CYS A 56 -10.52 -2.08 2.29
N GLY A 57 -9.77 -1.49 3.20
CA GLY A 57 -8.32 -1.60 3.33
C GLY A 57 -7.78 -0.52 4.28
N PRO A 58 -6.49 -0.55 4.62
CA PRO A 58 -5.90 0.46 5.49
C PRO A 58 -5.77 1.79 4.74
N VAL A 59 -6.83 2.59 4.72
CA VAL A 59 -6.93 3.81 3.92
C VAL A 59 -6.71 5.02 4.82
N GLY A 60 -5.51 5.61 4.71
CA GLY A 60 -5.20 6.87 5.35
C GLY A 60 -5.56 8.08 4.48
N PRO A 61 -5.30 9.30 4.98
CA PRO A 61 -5.66 10.54 4.28
C PRO A 61 -5.02 10.66 2.89
N LYS A 62 -3.76 10.24 2.71
CA LYS A 62 -3.07 10.37 1.43
C LYS A 62 -3.59 9.37 0.41
N LEU A 63 -3.83 8.12 0.80
CA LEU A 63 -4.42 7.13 -0.09
C LEU A 63 -5.83 7.56 -0.49
N HIS A 64 -6.62 8.07 0.45
CA HIS A 64 -7.96 8.59 0.16
C HIS A 64 -7.94 9.73 -0.86
N GLU A 65 -6.98 10.65 -0.77
CA GLU A 65 -6.77 11.72 -1.78
C GLU A 65 -6.41 11.17 -3.17
N LEU A 66 -5.70 10.04 -3.24
CA LEU A 66 -5.26 9.43 -4.50
C LEU A 66 -6.30 8.53 -5.16
N LEU A 67 -7.30 8.06 -4.40
CA LEU A 67 -8.39 7.25 -4.92
C LEU A 67 -9.33 8.10 -5.78
N ASP A 68 -10.00 7.45 -6.72
CA ASP A 68 -11.05 8.10 -7.53
C ASP A 68 -12.25 8.48 -6.66
N ASP A 69 -12.85 9.64 -6.89
CA ASP A 69 -14.01 10.15 -6.13
C ASP A 69 -15.22 9.17 -6.15
N ASN A 70 -15.30 8.27 -7.15
CA ASN A 70 -16.34 7.25 -7.25
C ASN A 70 -16.07 6.01 -6.38
N VAL A 71 -14.90 5.91 -5.73
CA VAL A 71 -14.59 4.87 -4.76
C VAL A 71 -15.17 5.26 -3.41
N PHE A 72 -16.15 4.49 -2.94
CA PHE A 72 -16.67 4.61 -1.59
C PHE A 72 -15.82 3.81 -0.61
N VAL A 73 -15.23 4.49 0.37
CA VAL A 73 -14.51 3.88 1.49
C VAL A 73 -15.37 4.03 2.75
N PRO A 74 -15.81 2.94 3.40
CA PRO A 74 -16.55 3.03 4.65
C PRO A 74 -15.77 3.80 5.72
N PRO A 75 -16.41 4.64 6.55
CA PRO A 75 -15.74 5.37 7.62
C PRO A 75 -14.95 4.46 8.57
N GLU A 76 -15.43 3.25 8.83
CA GLU A 76 -14.78 2.22 9.64
C GLU A 76 -13.50 1.68 9.00
N SER A 77 -13.32 1.92 7.69
CA SER A 77 -12.12 1.56 6.95
C SER A 77 -11.11 2.70 6.80
N LEU A 78 -11.45 3.91 7.25
CA LEU A 78 -10.54 5.05 7.28
C LEU A 78 -9.66 4.99 8.54
N GLN A 79 -8.39 5.36 8.39
CA GLN A 79 -7.42 5.43 9.48
C GLN A 79 -6.65 6.76 9.47
N GLU A 80 -6.01 7.09 10.59
CA GLU A 80 -5.30 8.37 10.76
C GLU A 80 -4.01 8.46 9.95
N VAL A 81 -3.37 7.32 9.66
CA VAL A 81 -2.04 7.24 9.04
C VAL A 81 -2.07 6.30 7.85
N ASP A 82 -1.43 6.66 6.74
CA ASP A 82 -1.27 5.78 5.57
C ASP A 82 -0.20 4.69 5.76
N GLU A 83 -0.40 3.55 5.11
CA GLU A 83 0.61 2.51 4.97
C GLU A 83 1.53 2.80 3.78
N PHE A 84 2.61 3.55 4.02
CA PHE A 84 3.58 3.88 2.97
C PHE A 84 4.47 2.69 2.60
N HIS A 85 4.67 2.50 1.30
CA HIS A 85 5.69 1.63 0.72
C HIS A 85 6.69 2.51 -0.03
N LEU A 86 7.89 2.69 0.54
CA LEU A 86 8.89 3.59 -0.03
C LEU A 86 9.69 2.85 -1.10
N ILE A 87 9.61 3.35 -2.32
CA ILE A 87 10.31 2.79 -3.49
C ILE A 87 11.47 3.73 -3.83
N LEU A 88 12.68 3.36 -3.43
CA LEU A 88 13.91 4.12 -3.71
C LEU A 88 14.50 3.62 -5.02
N GLU A 89 14.29 4.40 -6.08
CA GLU A 89 14.83 4.12 -7.40
C GLU A 89 16.26 4.61 -7.57
N TYR A 90 17.01 3.96 -8.44
CA TYR A 90 18.29 4.44 -8.94
C TYR A 90 18.46 4.02 -10.39
N GLN A 91 19.07 4.89 -11.19
CA GLN A 91 19.27 4.70 -12.62
C GLN A 91 20.60 4.01 -12.93
N ALA A 92 20.71 3.43 -14.14
CA ALA A 92 21.97 2.87 -14.60
C ALA A 92 23.02 3.99 -14.74
N GLY A 93 24.20 3.77 -14.14
CA GLY A 93 25.28 4.75 -14.15
C GLY A 93 25.15 5.86 -13.10
N GLU A 94 24.07 5.88 -12.30
CA GLU A 94 23.93 6.83 -11.19
C GLU A 94 25.03 6.63 -10.14
N GLU A 95 25.53 7.72 -9.59
CA GLU A 95 26.68 7.76 -8.69
C GLU A 95 26.32 8.42 -7.36
N TRP A 96 26.73 7.81 -6.25
CA TRP A 96 26.68 8.41 -4.92
C TRP A 96 27.96 8.08 -4.15
N GLY A 97 28.83 9.09 -4.00
CA GLY A 97 30.16 8.90 -3.45
C GLY A 97 30.99 7.93 -4.31
N GLN A 98 31.40 6.79 -3.73
CA GLN A 98 32.15 5.75 -4.44
C GLN A 98 31.26 4.68 -5.08
N LEU A 99 29.94 4.75 -4.88
CA LEU A 99 28.99 3.79 -5.42
C LEU A 99 28.54 4.23 -6.81
N LYS A 100 28.56 3.30 -7.77
CA LYS A 100 27.97 3.47 -9.08
C LYS A 100 27.01 2.32 -9.36
N ALA A 101 25.79 2.62 -9.76
CA ALA A 101 24.81 1.60 -10.10
C ALA A 101 25.12 0.97 -11.47
N PRO A 102 25.33 -0.36 -11.57
CA PRO A 102 25.57 -1.00 -12.87
C PRO A 102 24.29 -1.10 -13.72
N HIS A 103 23.12 -1.09 -13.08
CA HIS A 103 21.80 -1.20 -13.71
C HIS A 103 20.79 -0.31 -12.98
N ALA A 104 19.75 0.10 -13.69
CA ALA A 104 18.58 0.75 -13.08
C ALA A 104 17.78 -0.28 -12.28
N ASN A 105 17.42 0.05 -11.05
CA ASN A 105 16.60 -0.81 -10.20
C ASN A 105 16.00 -0.01 -9.02
N ARG A 106 15.29 -0.70 -8.12
CA ARG A 106 14.74 -0.12 -6.90
C ARG A 106 15.07 -0.91 -5.64
N PHE A 107 15.02 -0.22 -4.50
CA PHE A 107 15.00 -0.80 -3.16
C PHE A 107 13.70 -0.39 -2.48
N ILE A 108 12.93 -1.36 -1.99
CA ILE A 108 11.63 -1.11 -1.36
C ILE A 108 11.72 -1.37 0.13
N PHE A 109 11.10 -0.53 0.95
CA PHE A 109 10.84 -0.86 2.34
C PHE A 109 9.57 -0.22 2.90
N SER A 110 8.99 -0.89 3.88
CA SER A 110 7.76 -0.48 4.55
C SER A 110 7.76 -0.91 6.03
N HIS A 111 6.89 -0.30 6.83
CA HIS A 111 6.48 -0.77 8.15
C HIS A 111 5.01 -1.20 8.11
N ASP A 112 4.65 -2.06 7.16
CA ASP A 112 3.25 -2.43 6.92
C ASP A 112 2.84 -3.67 7.73
N LEU A 113 2.16 -3.43 8.85
CA LEU A 113 1.57 -4.48 9.68
C LEU A 113 0.09 -4.71 9.34
N SER A 114 -0.60 -3.69 8.85
CA SER A 114 -2.04 -3.71 8.63
C SER A 114 -2.43 -4.65 7.48
N ASN A 115 -1.72 -4.57 6.35
CA ASN A 115 -1.94 -5.47 5.22
C ASN A 115 -1.44 -6.89 5.52
N GLY A 116 -0.33 -7.02 6.25
CA GLY A 116 0.24 -8.32 6.62
C GLY A 116 -0.66 -9.17 7.53
N ALA A 117 -1.49 -8.52 8.35
CA ALA A 117 -2.44 -9.16 9.24
C ALA A 117 -3.90 -9.17 8.72
N MET A 118 -4.15 -8.59 7.54
CA MET A 118 -5.50 -8.40 6.99
C MET A 118 -6.49 -7.78 7.99
N ASN A 119 -6.05 -6.76 8.74
CA ASN A 119 -6.84 -6.17 9.83
C ASN A 119 -8.22 -5.65 9.39
N MET A 120 -8.38 -5.33 8.11
CA MET A 120 -9.60 -4.77 7.54
C MET A 120 -10.58 -5.80 7.00
N LEU A 121 -10.28 -7.10 7.14
CA LEU A 121 -11.17 -8.17 6.65
C LEU A 121 -12.52 -8.18 7.38
N GLU A 122 -12.53 -7.97 8.69
CA GLU A 122 -13.77 -7.93 9.49
C GLU A 122 -14.65 -6.75 9.06
N VAL A 123 -14.06 -5.55 8.94
CA VAL A 123 -14.75 -4.33 8.45
C VAL A 123 -15.32 -4.56 7.05
N PHE A 124 -14.52 -5.16 6.15
CA PHE A 124 -14.97 -5.51 4.81
C PHE A 124 -16.21 -6.39 4.85
N VAL A 125 -16.17 -7.50 5.59
CA VAL A 125 -17.30 -8.44 5.69
C VAL A 125 -18.55 -7.76 6.27
N SER A 126 -18.40 -6.92 7.30
CA SER A 126 -19.52 -6.18 7.90
C SER A 126 -20.17 -5.19 6.94
N SER A 127 -19.40 -4.60 6.01
CA SER A 127 -19.93 -3.65 5.03
C SER A 127 -20.77 -4.29 3.91
N LEU A 128 -20.62 -5.61 3.68
CA LEU A 128 -21.26 -6.29 2.55
C LEU A 128 -22.79 -6.37 2.68
N GLU A 129 -23.31 -6.48 3.90
CA GLU A 129 -24.75 -6.60 4.15
C GLU A 129 -25.50 -5.32 3.77
N GLU A 130 -24.94 -4.16 4.11
CA GLU A 130 -25.51 -2.86 3.77
C GLU A 130 -25.28 -2.50 2.29
N PHE A 131 -24.08 -2.76 1.78
CA PHE A 131 -23.72 -2.37 0.41
C PHE A 131 -24.39 -3.24 -0.68
N GLN A 132 -24.74 -4.49 -0.36
CA GLN A 132 -25.39 -5.45 -1.27
C GLN A 132 -24.70 -5.57 -2.64
N PRO A 133 -23.40 -5.94 -2.69
CA PRO A 133 -22.65 -5.98 -3.94
C PRO A 133 -23.12 -7.11 -4.89
N ASP A 134 -23.18 -6.82 -6.18
CA ASP A 134 -23.36 -7.84 -7.23
C ASP A 134 -22.09 -8.71 -7.44
N LEU A 135 -20.91 -8.14 -7.14
CA LEU A 135 -19.61 -8.78 -7.27
C LEU A 135 -18.73 -8.46 -6.07
N VAL A 136 -18.15 -9.51 -5.48
CA VAL A 136 -17.15 -9.40 -4.41
C VAL A 136 -15.79 -9.81 -4.97
N VAL A 137 -14.80 -8.91 -4.85
CA VAL A 137 -13.41 -9.21 -5.21
C VAL A 137 -12.54 -9.11 -3.95
N LEU A 138 -11.83 -10.19 -3.65
CA LEU A 138 -10.94 -10.27 -2.49
C LEU A 138 -9.49 -10.43 -2.94
N SER A 139 -8.58 -9.65 -2.34
CA SER A 139 -7.14 -9.75 -2.54
C SER A 139 -6.39 -9.44 -1.23
N GLY A 140 -5.09 -9.70 -1.19
CA GLY A 140 -4.23 -9.46 -0.02
C GLY A 140 -3.80 -10.71 0.76
N LEU A 141 -4.36 -11.89 0.47
CA LEU A 141 -4.02 -13.14 1.19
C LEU A 141 -2.52 -13.48 1.17
N HIS A 142 -1.82 -13.15 0.07
CA HIS A 142 -0.38 -13.37 -0.08
C HIS A 142 0.46 -12.52 0.89
N MET A 143 -0.08 -11.42 1.42
CA MET A 143 0.61 -10.57 2.39
C MET A 143 0.70 -11.21 3.79
N MET A 144 -0.06 -12.27 4.04
CA MET A 144 0.04 -13.07 5.27
C MET A 144 1.24 -14.05 5.24
N GLU A 145 2.01 -14.09 4.16
CA GLU A 145 3.23 -14.90 4.10
C GLU A 145 4.23 -14.42 5.17
N GLY A 146 4.79 -15.37 5.94
CA GLY A 146 5.72 -15.06 7.03
C GLY A 146 5.07 -14.69 8.37
N GLN A 147 3.73 -14.62 8.44
CA GLN A 147 3.02 -14.43 9.71
C GLN A 147 3.10 -15.65 10.63
N SER A 148 2.87 -15.43 11.92
CA SER A 148 2.87 -16.51 12.91
C SER A 148 1.73 -17.51 12.66
N LYS A 149 1.92 -18.77 13.06
CA LYS A 149 0.88 -19.81 12.96
C LYS A 149 -0.37 -19.49 13.79
N GLU A 150 -0.26 -18.63 14.80
CA GLU A 150 -1.40 -18.18 15.59
C GLU A 150 -2.30 -17.24 14.80
N LEU A 151 -1.70 -16.32 14.03
CA LEU A 151 -2.44 -15.37 13.21
C LEU A 151 -3.16 -16.06 12.05
N GLN A 152 -2.55 -17.11 11.47
CA GLN A 152 -3.15 -17.92 10.40
C GLN A 152 -4.34 -18.81 10.85
N ARG A 153 -4.58 -18.93 12.16
CA ARG A 153 -5.63 -19.80 12.72
C ARG A 153 -6.84 -19.04 13.27
N LYS A 154 -6.79 -17.70 13.28
CA LYS A 154 -7.97 -16.86 13.52
C LYS A 154 -8.90 -16.97 12.31
#